data_AF-A0A6A4HY56-F1
#
_entry.id   AF-A0A6A4HY56-F1
#
_cell.length_a   1.000
_cell.length_b   1.000
_cell.length_c   1.000
_cell.angle_alpha   90.00
_cell.angle_beta   90.00
_cell.angle_gamma   90.00
#
_symmetry.space_group_name_H-M   'P 1'
#
loop_
_entity.id
_entity.type
_entity.pdbx_description
1 polymer ?
#
loop_
_entity_poly.entity_id
_entity_poly.type
_entity_poly.pdbx_seq_one_letter_code
_entity_poly.pdbx_strand_id
1 'polypeptide(L)' 'MKFFAIVSAILVAAIGVGAIAPDPDSACQCPNNCQHTFGASCAYYSDGNVIDGSCVNGANGLTCST' A
#
# COMPACT_ATOMS: atom_id res chain seq x y z
N MET A 1 15.63 -32.46 -26.82
CA MET A 1 14.66 -31.37 -26.96
C MET A 1 14.66 -30.58 -25.66
N LYS A 2 15.14 -29.34 -25.72
CA LYS A 2 15.05 -28.33 -24.66
C LYS A 2 13.58 -27.88 -24.55
N PHE A 3 13.25 -27.07 -23.55
CA PHE A 3 11.95 -26.38 -23.35
C PHE A 3 10.88 -27.32 -22.73
N PHE A 4 10.17 -27.01 -21.65
CA PHE A 4 9.68 -25.73 -21.15
C PHE A 4 9.50 -25.78 -19.62
N ALA A 5 9.92 -24.75 -18.91
CA ALA A 5 9.37 -24.44 -17.59
C ALA A 5 9.25 -22.92 -17.50
N ILE A 6 8.16 -22.40 -18.06
CA ILE A 6 7.68 -21.04 -17.78
C ILE A 6 7.20 -21.04 -16.34
N VAL A 7 8.11 -20.69 -15.42
CA VAL A 7 7.77 -20.41 -14.03
C VAL A 7 7.01 -19.08 -14.04
N SER A 8 5.69 -19.16 -14.16
CA SER A 8 4.82 -18.01 -13.89
C SER A 8 4.91 -17.70 -12.41
N ALA A 9 5.67 -16.68 -12.06
CA ALA A 9 5.62 -16.07 -10.75
C ALA A 9 4.25 -15.39 -10.61
N ILE A 10 3.32 -16.04 -9.94
CA ILE A 10 2.09 -15.41 -9.47
C ILE A 10 2.54 -14.45 -8.38
N LEU A 11 2.58 -13.15 -8.69
CA LEU A 11 2.75 -12.11 -7.69
C LEU A 11 1.59 -12.24 -6.71
N VAL A 12 1.88 -12.76 -5.51
CA VAL A 12 0.96 -12.64 -4.38
C VAL A 12 0.96 -11.17 -4.01
N ALA A 13 0.00 -10.43 -4.55
CA ALA A 13 -0.38 -9.15 -4.00
C ALA A 13 -0.85 -9.43 -2.57
N ALA A 14 -0.02 -9.08 -1.59
CA ALA A 14 -0.42 -9.07 -0.20
C ALA A 14 -1.60 -8.11 -0.08
N ILE A 15 -2.81 -8.66 -0.09
CA ILE A 15 -4.01 -8.01 0.40
C ILE A 15 -3.83 -7.87 1.91
N GLY A 16 -3.05 -6.85 2.30
CA GLY A 16 -3.02 -6.37 3.66
C GLY A 16 -4.45 -5.94 3.99
N VAL A 17 -5.11 -6.72 4.85
CA VAL A 17 -6.33 -6.30 5.52
C VAL A 17 -5.96 -5.03 6.28
N GLY A 18 -6.29 -3.89 5.68
CA GLY A 18 -5.81 -2.58 6.09
C GLY A 18 -6.26 -2.29 7.50
N ALA A 19 -5.32 -2.34 8.44
CA ALA A 19 -5.48 -1.60 9.67
C ALA A 19 -5.68 -0.14 9.25
N ILE A 20 -6.81 0.48 9.63
CA ILE A 20 -7.06 1.89 9.35
C ILE A 20 -6.00 2.68 10.11
N ALA A 21 -5.19 3.44 9.36
CA ALA A 21 -4.09 4.18 9.93
C ALA A 21 -4.58 5.40 10.73
N PRO A 22 -3.83 5.84 11.75
CA PRO A 22 -4.18 7.04 12.50
C PRO A 22 -3.99 8.34 11.70
N ASP A 23 -3.18 8.33 10.65
CA ASP A 23 -2.83 9.50 9.84
C ASP A 23 -2.52 9.09 8.38
N PRO A 24 -2.60 10.02 7.40
CA PRO A 24 -2.43 9.68 5.99
C PRO A 24 -1.02 9.22 5.63
N ASP A 25 0.01 9.66 6.36
CA ASP A 25 1.39 9.26 6.09
C ASP A 25 1.61 7.82 6.56
N SER A 26 1.21 7.48 7.78
CA SER A 26 1.33 6.10 8.31
C SER A 26 0.50 5.07 7.55
N ALA A 27 -0.56 5.50 6.85
CA ALA A 27 -1.33 4.65 5.96
C ALA A 27 -0.53 4.16 4.74
N CYS A 28 0.53 4.88 4.38
CA CYS A 28 1.39 4.61 3.22
C CYS A 28 2.86 4.42 3.60
N GLN A 29 3.21 4.67 4.86
CA GLN A 29 4.56 4.55 5.41
C GLN A 29 4.52 3.55 6.56
N CYS A 30 4.79 2.29 6.25
CA CYS A 30 4.92 1.28 7.29
C CYS A 30 6.28 1.37 7.99
N PRO A 31 6.32 1.24 9.33
CA PRO A 31 7.57 0.91 10.02
C PRO A 31 8.06 -0.48 9.60
N ASN A 32 9.37 -0.66 9.46
CA ASN A 32 10.07 -1.91 9.08
C ASN A 32 10.05 -2.31 7.60
N ASN A 33 10.16 -1.36 6.67
CA ASN A 33 10.28 -1.65 5.22
C ASN A 33 9.11 -2.48 4.64
N CYS A 34 7.91 -2.42 5.24
CA CYS A 34 6.70 -2.85 4.52
C CYS A 34 6.57 -1.90 3.32
N GLN A 35 6.78 -2.42 2.12
CA GLN A 35 6.75 -1.62 0.90
C GLN A 35 5.29 -1.40 0.50
N HIS A 36 4.69 -0.30 0.96
CA HIS A 36 3.57 0.28 0.22
C HIS A 36 4.11 0.85 -1.08
N THR A 37 3.44 0.55 -2.19
CA THR A 37 3.80 1.10 -3.51
C THR A 37 2.94 2.30 -3.83
N PHE A 38 3.45 3.18 -4.69
CA PHE A 38 2.63 4.22 -5.30
C PHE A 38 1.38 3.58 -5.95
N GLY A 39 0.21 4.16 -5.68
CA GLY A 39 -1.09 3.63 -6.10
C GLY A 39 -1.65 2.48 -5.26
N ALA A 40 -0.98 2.07 -4.17
CA ALA A 40 -1.57 1.13 -3.22
C ALA A 40 -2.77 1.78 -2.51
N SER A 41 -3.82 0.99 -2.29
CA SER A 41 -4.98 1.43 -1.51
C SER A 41 -4.57 1.69 -0.06
N CYS A 42 -5.08 2.77 0.51
CA CYS A 42 -4.82 3.21 1.88
C CYS A 42 -6.11 3.71 2.53
N ALA A 43 -6.17 3.64 3.86
CA ALA A 43 -7.26 4.18 4.65
C ALA A 43 -6.72 4.79 5.94
N TYR A 44 -7.22 5.97 6.33
CA TYR A 44 -6.81 6.64 7.56
C TYR A 44 -7.99 7.34 8.27
N TYR A 45 -7.83 7.60 9.57
CA TYR A 45 -8.81 8.37 10.34
C TYR A 45 -8.63 9.88 10.16
N SER A 46 -9.70 10.59 9.82
CA SER A 46 -9.77 12.06 9.83
C SER A 46 -11.07 12.51 10.49
N ASP A 47 -10.98 13.29 11.57
CA ASP A 47 -12.15 13.89 12.24
C ASP A 47 -13.24 12.89 12.62
N GLY A 48 -12.86 11.67 13.02
CA GLY A 48 -13.78 10.59 13.37
C GLY A 48 -14.37 9.82 12.18
N ASN A 49 -13.95 10.14 10.96
CA ASN A 49 -14.31 9.41 9.74
C ASN A 49 -13.13 8.58 9.24
N VAL A 50 -13.43 7.54 8.48
CA VAL A 50 -12.43 6.79 7.72
C VAL A 50 -12.39 7.37 6.32
N ILE A 51 -11.20 7.76 5.88
CA ILE A 51 -10.95 8.25 4.53
C ILE A 51 -10.19 7.18 3.77
N ASP A 52 -10.79 6.67 2.70
CA ASP A 52 -10.15 5.76 1.76
C ASP A 52 -9.50 6.55 0.62
N GLY A 53 -8.35 6.06 0.16
CA GLY A 53 -7.58 6.71 -0.88
C GLY A 53 -6.51 5.79 -1.47
N SER A 54 -5.55 6.43 -2.15
CA SER A 54 -4.37 5.78 -2.70
C SER A 54 -3.09 6.49 -2.28
N CYS A 55 -2.03 5.70 -2.12
CA CYS A 55 -0.71 6.22 -1.78
C CYS A 55 -0.10 7.00 -2.95
N VAL A 56 0.17 8.28 -2.74
CA VAL A 56 0.80 9.20 -3.70
C VAL A 56 2.11 9.75 -3.15
N ASN A 57 2.97 10.33 -4.00
CA ASN A 57 4.22 10.95 -3.52
C ASN A 57 3.92 12.25 -2.76
N GLY A 58 4.18 12.24 -1.45
CA GLY A 58 4.16 13.41 -0.58
C GLY A 58 5.56 13.97 -0.32
N ALA A 59 5.64 14.94 0.59
CA ALA A 59 6.89 15.64 0.89
C ALA A 59 7.95 14.75 1.57
N ASN A 60 7.53 13.77 2.36
CA ASN A 60 8.42 12.92 3.18
C ASN A 60 8.37 11.43 2.80
N GLY A 61 7.73 11.07 1.69
CA GLY A 61 7.46 9.69 1.32
C GLY A 61 6.08 9.54 0.70
N LEU A 62 5.60 8.30 0.59
CA LEU A 62 4.22 8.08 0.15
C LEU A 62 3.23 8.58 1.22
N THR A 63 2.14 9.20 0.79
CA THR A 63 1.07 9.71 1.66
C THR A 63 -0.28 9.32 1.08
N CYS A 64 -1.27 9.07 1.93
CA CYS A 64 -2.61 8.69 1.48
C CYS A 64 -3.39 9.90 1.00
N SER A 65 -3.90 9.84 -0.23
CA SER A 65 -4.69 10.89 -0.86
C SER A 65 -5.94 10.30 -1.50
N THR A 66 -7.08 10.96 -1.32
CA THR A 66 -8.36 10.56 -1.92
C THR A 66 -8.42 10.92 -3.41
#